data_AF-A0A927USY7-F1
#
_entry.id   AF-A0A927USY7-F1
#
_cell.length_a   1.000
_cell.length_b   1.000
_cell.length_c   1.000
_cell.angle_alpha   90.00
_cell.angle_beta   90.00
_cell.angle_gamma   90.00
#
_symmetry.space_group_name_H-M   'P 1'
#
loop_
_entity.id
_entity.type
_entity.pdbx_description
1 polymer ?
#
loop_
_entity_poly.entity_id
_entity_poly.type
_entity_poly.pdbx_seq_one_letter_code
_entity_poly.pdbx_strand_id
1 'polypeptide(L)'
;YYALAIATGSMEPKISRGDIVIVEKIEDRIAELEVGRVIAYKHNEVVVVHRINKIVEEDNERFFYTKGDANNHVDNYVVKENEIIGTVDFAVPYAGLPTIWLNE
;
A
#
# COMPACT_ATOMS: atom_id res chain seq x y z
N TYR A 1 14.31 -1.87 -1.23
CA TYR A 1 13.40 -0.72 -1.31
C TYR A 1 12.92 -0.51 -2.74
N TYR A 2 11.69 -0.03 -2.91
CA TYR A 2 11.10 0.42 -4.18
C TYR A 2 10.59 1.86 -4.06
N ALA A 3 10.60 2.59 -5.17
CA ALA A 3 9.92 3.88 -5.28
C ALA A 3 8.66 3.71 -6.12
N LEU A 4 7.49 4.07 -5.58
CA LEU A 4 6.21 4.02 -6.28
C LEU A 4 5.61 5.41 -6.38
N ALA A 5 5.22 5.82 -7.58
CA ALA A 5 4.46 7.04 -7.80
C ALA A 5 2.97 6.81 -7.50
N ILE A 6 2.37 7.71 -6.73
CA ILE A 6 0.97 7.61 -6.33
C ILE A 6 0.07 8.23 -7.39
N ALA A 7 -0.84 7.43 -7.93
CA ALA A 7 -1.71 7.83 -9.04
C ALA A 7 -3.10 8.33 -8.60
N THR A 8 -3.54 8.00 -7.38
CA THR A 8 -4.89 8.29 -6.87
C THR A 8 -4.85 9.05 -5.54
N GLY A 9 -5.99 9.59 -5.12
CA GLY A 9 -6.16 10.26 -3.82
C GLY A 9 -6.66 9.35 -2.69
N SER A 10 -6.60 8.02 -2.82
CA SER A 10 -7.20 7.11 -1.81
C SER A 10 -6.49 7.13 -0.46
N MET A 11 -5.24 7.60 -0.42
CA MET A 11 -4.42 7.71 0.79
C MET A 11 -4.32 9.14 1.33
N GLU A 12 -5.16 10.06 0.84
CA GLU A 12 -5.21 11.42 1.36
C GLU A 12 -5.69 11.48 2.82
N PRO A 13 -5.27 12.50 3.59
CA PRO A 13 -4.38 13.60 3.20
C PRO A 13 -2.88 13.30 3.38
N LYS A 14 -2.52 12.11 3.89
CA LYS A 14 -1.13 11.79 4.27
C LYS A 14 -0.24 11.43 3.08
N ILE A 15 -0.81 10.82 2.06
CA ILE A 15 -0.14 10.45 0.81
C ILE A 15 -1.05 10.92 -0.31
N SER A 16 -0.57 11.86 -1.11
CA SER A 16 -1.33 12.49 -2.18
C SER A 16 -0.91 11.97 -3.55
N ARG A 17 -1.80 12.16 -4.52
CA ARG A 17 -1.46 11.93 -5.93
C ARG A 17 -0.24 12.77 -6.31
N GLY A 18 0.75 12.14 -6.95
CA GLY A 18 2.02 12.78 -7.32
C GLY A 18 3.17 12.58 -6.33
N ASP A 19 2.88 12.03 -5.14
CA ASP A 19 3.92 11.65 -4.20
C ASP A 19 4.67 10.41 -4.69
N ILE A 20 5.94 10.30 -4.30
CA ILE A 20 6.67 9.03 -4.35
C ILE A 20 6.67 8.44 -2.95
N VAL A 21 6.22 7.20 -2.82
CA VAL A 21 6.38 6.42 -1.58
C VAL A 21 7.56 5.49 -1.69
N ILE A 22 8.34 5.40 -0.61
CA ILE A 22 9.44 4.45 -0.47
C ILE A 22 8.92 3.23 0.27
N VAL A 23 8.97 2.09 -0.42
CA VAL A 23 8.51 0.80 0.06
C VAL A 23 9.69 -0.06 0.48
N GLU A 24 9.77 -0.43 1.74
CA GLU A 24 10.66 -1.48 2.23
C GLU A 24 10.08 -2.84 1.87
N LYS A 25 10.86 -3.69 1.21
CA LYS A 25 10.42 -5.06 0.90
C LYS A 25 10.25 -5.82 2.20
N ILE A 26 9.11 -6.48 2.35
CA ILE A 26 8.84 -7.34 3.49
C ILE A 26 8.75 -8.78 2.97
N GLU A 27 9.89 -9.48 3.02
CA GLU A 27 9.96 -10.90 2.63
C GLU A 27 9.59 -11.73 3.86
N ASP A 28 10.56 -12.08 4.70
CA ASP A 28 10.36 -12.98 5.85
C ASP A 28 9.71 -12.31 7.08
N ARG A 29 9.40 -11.02 6.99
CA ARG A 29 8.91 -10.18 8.10
C ARG A 29 7.40 -9.93 8.05
N ILE A 30 6.66 -10.65 7.21
CA ILE A 30 5.20 -10.52 7.09
C ILE A 30 4.50 -10.76 8.44
N ALA A 31 5.05 -11.62 9.30
CA ALA A 31 4.55 -11.84 10.66
C ALA A 31 4.56 -10.57 11.53
N GLU A 32 5.47 -9.62 11.25
CA GLU A 32 5.58 -8.34 11.97
C GLU A 32 4.54 -7.29 11.52
N LEU A 33 3.72 -7.60 10.51
CA LEU A 33 2.67 -6.69 10.06
C LEU A 33 1.55 -6.56 11.10
N GLU A 34 1.18 -5.31 11.36
CA GLU A 34 0.17 -4.93 12.35
C GLU A 34 -0.91 -4.05 11.72
N VAL A 35 -2.09 -4.03 12.36
CA VAL A 35 -3.17 -3.11 11.98
C VAL A 35 -2.66 -1.67 12.07
N GLY A 36 -2.97 -0.88 11.05
CA GLY A 36 -2.54 0.51 10.94
C GLY A 36 -1.27 0.73 10.11
N ARG A 37 -0.50 -0.31 9.74
CA ARG A 37 0.61 -0.17 8.79
C ARG A 37 0.09 0.11 7.37
N VAL A 38 0.82 0.94 6.63
CA VAL A 38 0.58 1.15 5.20
C VAL A 38 1.44 0.17 4.42
N ILE A 39 0.82 -0.59 3.54
CA ILE A 39 1.48 -1.62 2.73
C ILE A 39 1.26 -1.37 1.25
N ALA A 40 2.26 -1.75 0.45
CA ALA A 40 2.13 -1.91 -0.99
C ALA A 40 1.92 -3.38 -1.30
N TYR A 41 0.91 -3.70 -2.10
CA TYR A 41 0.60 -5.06 -2.51
C TYR A 41 0.14 -5.08 -3.97
N LYS A 42 0.23 -6.25 -4.60
CA LYS A 42 -0.25 -6.45 -5.97
C LYS A 42 -1.63 -7.09 -5.95
N HIS A 43 -2.60 -6.46 -6.58
CA HIS A 43 -3.95 -7.00 -6.75
C HIS A 43 -4.41 -6.78 -8.19
N ASN A 44 -4.89 -7.82 -8.88
CA ASN A 44 -5.31 -7.75 -10.29
C ASN A 44 -4.32 -7.00 -11.20
N GLU A 45 -3.03 -7.36 -11.10
CA GLU A 45 -1.93 -6.79 -11.89
C GLU A 45 -1.56 -5.33 -11.59
N VAL A 46 -2.30 -4.64 -10.73
CA VAL A 46 -1.98 -3.28 -10.27
C VAL A 46 -1.33 -3.30 -8.89
N VAL A 47 -0.44 -2.34 -8.63
CA VAL A 47 0.12 -2.12 -7.30
C VAL A 47 -0.75 -1.13 -6.55
N VAL A 48 -1.25 -1.54 -5.39
CA VAL A 48 -2.12 -0.74 -4.53
C VAL A 48 -1.37 -0.43 -3.24
N VAL A 49 -1.53 0.80 -2.74
CA VAL A 49 -0.95 1.27 -1.48
C VAL A 49 -2.10 1.65 -0.56
N HIS A 50 -2.38 0.84 0.45
CA HIS A 50 -3.46 1.08 1.42
C HIS A 50 -3.03 0.74 2.85
N ARG A 51 -3.81 1.18 3.84
CA ARG A 51 -3.57 0.88 5.25
C ARG A 51 -4.26 -0.41 5.65
N ILE A 52 -3.58 -1.24 6.43
CA ILE A 52 -4.17 -2.43 7.06
C ILE A 52 -5.23 -1.96 8.06
N ASN A 53 -6.47 -2.31 7.79
CA ASN A 53 -7.62 -2.02 8.65
C ASN A 53 -7.92 -3.18 9.61
N LYS A 54 -7.71 -4.43 9.17
CA LYS A 54 -7.91 -5.63 9.99
C LYS A 54 -6.99 -6.76 9.51
N ILE A 55 -6.53 -7.58 10.44
CA ILE A 55 -5.84 -8.84 10.15
C ILE A 55 -6.68 -9.97 10.74
N VAL A 56 -6.87 -11.03 9.96
CA VAL A 56 -7.52 -12.28 10.37
C VAL A 56 -6.55 -13.41 10.15
N GLU A 57 -6.52 -14.38 11.05
CA GLU A 57 -5.67 -15.56 10.95
C GLU A 57 -6.56 -16.80 10.93
N GLU A 58 -6.47 -17.58 9.85
CA GLU A 58 -7.23 -18.81 9.63
C GLU A 58 -6.29 -19.85 9.01
N ASP A 59 -6.31 -21.10 9.49
CA ASP A 59 -5.49 -22.21 8.97
C ASP A 59 -3.97 -21.95 8.88
N ASN A 60 -3.42 -21.13 9.78
CA ASN A 60 -2.04 -20.62 9.77
C ASN A 60 -1.70 -19.69 8.58
N GLU A 61 -2.71 -19.15 7.90
CA GLU A 61 -2.56 -18.08 6.91
C GLU A 61 -3.10 -16.75 7.48
N ARG A 62 -2.39 -15.65 7.20
CA ARG A 62 -2.86 -14.30 7.54
C ARG A 62 -3.56 -13.63 6.35
N PHE A 63 -4.68 -13.02 6.65
CA PHE A 63 -5.55 -12.33 5.73
C PHE A 63 -5.63 -10.85 6.10
N PHE A 64 -5.28 -9.98 5.17
CA PHE A 64 -5.18 -8.54 5.40
C PHE A 64 -6.35 -7.83 4.71
N TYR A 65 -7.18 -7.17 5.51
CA TYR A 65 -8.21 -6.28 5.02
C TYR A 65 -7.64 -4.87 5.00
N THR A 66 -7.55 -4.30 3.82
CA THR A 66 -6.97 -2.98 3.59
C THR A 66 -8.04 -1.93 3.33
N LYS A 67 -7.66 -0.68 3.53
CA LYS A 67 -8.51 0.47 3.29
C LYS A 67 -7.63 1.68 2.97
N GLY A 68 -8.00 2.43 1.93
CA GLY A 68 -7.43 3.75 1.68
C GLY A 68 -7.82 4.73 2.79
N ASP A 69 -6.88 5.56 3.27
CA ASP A 69 -7.12 6.52 4.35
C ASP A 69 -8.30 7.47 4.07
N ALA A 70 -8.51 7.84 2.80
CA ALA A 70 -9.61 8.70 2.35
C ALA A 70 -10.88 7.92 1.96
N ASN A 71 -10.83 6.59 1.88
CA ASN A 71 -11.97 5.79 1.46
C ASN A 71 -13.00 5.68 2.59
N ASN A 72 -14.29 5.58 2.25
CA ASN A 72 -15.35 5.34 3.25
C ASN A 72 -15.47 3.87 3.66
N HIS A 73 -15.15 2.97 2.73
CA HIS A 73 -15.31 1.52 2.90
C HIS A 73 -13.96 0.81 2.86
N VAL A 74 -13.90 -0.34 3.52
CA VAL A 74 -12.81 -1.31 3.37
C VAL A 74 -12.83 -1.85 1.95
N ASP A 75 -11.67 -2.18 1.41
CA ASP A 75 -11.57 -2.82 0.10
C ASP A 75 -12.44 -4.08 0.08
N ASN A 76 -13.12 -4.34 -1.04
CA ASN A 76 -14.06 -5.45 -1.20
C ASN A 76 -13.38 -6.81 -1.48
N TYR A 77 -12.09 -6.88 -1.21
CA TYR A 77 -11.25 -8.07 -1.37
C TYR A 77 -10.32 -8.18 -0.16
N VAL A 78 -9.73 -9.37 -0.03
CA VAL A 78 -8.73 -9.67 0.99
C VAL A 78 -7.37 -9.78 0.32
N VAL A 79 -6.34 -9.27 0.98
CA VAL A 79 -4.95 -9.35 0.53
C VAL A 79 -4.30 -10.52 1.27
N LYS A 80 -3.65 -11.41 0.52
CA LYS A 80 -2.86 -12.54 1.05
C LYS A 80 -1.41 -12.15 1.24
N GLU A 81 -0.69 -12.90 2.08
CA GLU A 81 0.74 -12.68 2.35
C GLU A 81 1.58 -12.60 1.07
N ASN A 82 1.33 -13.48 0.10
CA ASN A 82 2.07 -13.54 -1.16
C ASN A 82 1.76 -12.39 -2.14
N GLU A 83 0.73 -11.59 -1.87
CA GLU A 83 0.40 -10.39 -2.65
C GLU A 83 1.15 -9.15 -2.11
N ILE A 84 1.67 -9.21 -0.87
CA ILE A 84 2.35 -8.09 -0.22
C ILE A 84 3.74 -7.91 -0.81
N ILE A 85 4.04 -6.69 -1.26
CA ILE A 85 5.35 -6.28 -1.76
C ILE A 85 6.20 -5.76 -0.61
N GLY A 86 5.60 -5.01 0.30
CA GLY A 86 6.33 -4.33 1.35
C GLY A 86 5.53 -3.30 2.15
N THR A 87 6.20 -2.68 3.12
CA THR A 87 5.65 -1.59 3.93
C THR A 87 6.10 -0.24 3.41
N VAL A 88 5.21 0.75 3.46
CA VAL A 88 5.59 2.15 3.20
C VAL A 88 6.22 2.72 4.46
N ASP A 89 7.45 3.21 4.36
CA ASP A 89 8.17 3.84 5.47
C ASP A 89 8.02 5.36 5.48
N PHE A 90 8.10 5.99 4.31
CA PHE A 90 7.90 7.43 4.17
C PHE A 90 7.48 7.82 2.74
N ALA A 91 6.79 8.96 2.64
CA ALA A 91 6.40 9.60 1.39
C ALA A 91 7.29 10.83 1.16
N VAL A 92 7.72 11.02 -0.09
CA VAL A 92 8.44 12.22 -0.53
C VAL A 92 7.45 13.04 -1.36
N PRO A 93 6.94 14.16 -0.82
CA PRO A 93 5.97 14.99 -1.51
C PRO A 93 6.50 15.50 -2.84
N TYR A 94 5.66 15.49 -3.88
CA TYR A 94 5.92 16.11 -5.19
C TYR A 94 7.12 15.56 -6.00
N ALA A 95 7.85 14.56 -5.50
CA ALA A 95 9.00 13.99 -6.21
C ALA A 95 8.61 13.13 -7.43
N GLY A 96 7.35 12.72 -7.55
CA GLY A 96 6.81 11.95 -8.69
C GLY A 96 6.25 12.81 -9.83
N LEU A 97 6.15 14.13 -9.62
CA LEU A 97 5.62 15.05 -10.62
C LEU A 97 6.38 15.01 -11.95
N PRO A 98 7.73 14.95 -11.99
CA PRO A 98 8.46 14.88 -13.26
C PRO A 98 8.11 13.62 -14.08
N THR A 99 7.90 12.48 -13.43
CA THR A 99 7.55 11.20 -14.09
C THR A 99 6.11 11.17 -14.60
N ILE A 100 5.19 11.86 -13.92
CA ILE A 100 3.79 12.00 -14.35
C ILE A 100 3.69 12.93 -15.56
N TRP A 101 4.41 14.06 -15.56
CA TRP A 101 4.42 15.01 -16.69
C TRP A 101 5.00 14.45 -17.98
N LEU A 102 5.83 13.39 -17.91
CA LEU A 102 6.42 12.73 -19.08
C LEU A 102 5.55 11.60 -19.66
N ASN A 103 4.49 11.20 -18.96
CA ASN A 103 3.55 10.15 -19.40
C ASN A 103 2.14 10.68 -19.72
N GLU A 104 1.94 12.00 -19.67
CA GLU A 104 0.84 12.71 -20.34
C GLU A 104 1.27 13.15 -21.75
#